data_AF-A0A2W1A6I6-F1
#
_entry.id   AF-A0A2W1A6I6-F1
#
_cell.length_a   1.000
_cell.length_b   1.000
_cell.length_c   1.000
_cell.angle_alpha   90.00
_cell.angle_beta   90.00
_cell.angle_gamma   90.00
#
_symmetry.space_group_name_H-M   'P 1'
#
loop_
_entity.id
_entity.type
_entity.pdbx_description
1 polymer ?
#
loop_
_entity_poly.entity_id
_entity_poly.type
_entity_poly.pdbx_seq_one_letter_code
_entity_poly.pdbx_strand_id
1 'polypeptide(L)'
;MRALPGFARVRAVGEPAGGRLGRGWTILLLAVALLIAACGGDDDSPVVGEEQGSVVTTEAGTAASAEDEAAADETPAVTAGATESGATETVDEKEGPAEGGPVDGGPVEAADDEDEAAADESAGDEDPPVDSGDATEEDAELEDAEPEDVEAEAEDEGPDPRLAFLIELTDADDVAVVERIGATVAERRGLALLDPVPVYLLRRDDVPAYFDADDETSGADEPGDRFDDRVLQMLDIIGPEVSLGDLFRDLFVGLALGFYDFDLQGFVIISSNDHVAGGDVSTITHEFVHVLQDQHFAIADYFDAHEDNSDRILAARFVVEGDARNSEALFRDLESELGGQLEPRRDRTPGLNGSVPPLLQAIFNAPYFTGVAAIAEVLGRQGQAGVDALLGDLPPSTEQLLHRDKLEAREAPILVEAPDASEALGEDWTALGSDTIGEFMLRTMLSPVTGGGVASGAAAGWGGDRLTVYRGPDDQSVLVWELRWDSPEDVTEAVTGFRSWLPARTGAALQDLGPGTEWRSSGDRGSAWLRRFGESVFVVIGDDAAAVERVGLSLP
;
A
#
# COMPACT_ATOMS: atom_id res chain seq x y z
N MET A 1 39.42 -7.05 22.27
CA MET A 1 39.37 -7.76 20.98
C MET A 1 39.31 -9.27 21.24
N ARG A 2 38.10 -9.81 21.33
CA ARG A 2 37.81 -11.22 21.02
C ARG A 2 37.09 -11.18 19.66
N ALA A 3 37.37 -12.11 18.77
CA ALA A 3 36.51 -12.29 17.59
C ALA A 3 35.15 -12.81 18.04
N LEU A 4 34.08 -12.34 17.39
CA LEU A 4 32.76 -12.96 17.47
C LEU A 4 32.72 -14.16 16.51
N PRO A 5 31.94 -15.21 16.80
CA PRO A 5 31.72 -16.30 15.86
C PRO A 5 30.56 -15.94 14.89
N GLY A 6 30.90 -15.48 13.69
CA GLY A 6 29.99 -15.34 12.55
C GLY A 6 30.50 -16.11 11.34
N PHE A 7 29.66 -16.27 10.31
CA PHE A 7 30.01 -16.90 9.02
C PHE A 7 30.62 -18.30 9.13
N ALA A 8 29.81 -19.24 9.63
CA ALA A 8 30.01 -20.66 9.37
C ALA A 8 29.35 -21.03 8.03
N ARG A 9 29.95 -21.97 7.29
CA ARG A 9 29.43 -22.43 5.99
C ARG A 9 28.01 -22.97 6.10
N VAL A 10 27.22 -22.69 5.05
CA VAL A 10 25.91 -23.27 4.70
C VAL A 10 25.54 -24.49 5.51
N ARG A 11 24.57 -24.29 6.42
CA ARG A 11 23.68 -25.35 6.88
C ARG A 11 22.53 -25.41 5.87
N ALA A 12 21.93 -26.58 5.66
CA ALA A 12 20.76 -26.68 4.80
C ALA A 12 19.64 -25.77 5.33
N VAL A 13 18.96 -25.09 4.42
CA VAL A 13 17.75 -24.31 4.68
C VAL A 13 16.63 -25.25 5.15
N GLY A 14 15.69 -24.75 5.95
CA GLY A 14 14.50 -25.52 6.35
C GLY A 14 13.53 -25.72 5.19
N GLU A 15 12.76 -26.80 5.23
CA GLU A 15 11.72 -27.09 4.24
C GLU A 15 10.53 -26.11 4.43
N PRO A 16 10.12 -25.34 3.40
CA PRO A 16 8.86 -24.59 3.43
C PRO A 16 7.66 -25.54 3.38
N ALA A 17 6.52 -25.13 3.92
CA ALA A 17 5.39 -26.04 4.17
C ALA A 17 4.16 -25.76 3.28
N GLY A 18 3.72 -26.80 2.57
CA GLY A 18 2.33 -26.95 2.09
C GLY A 18 1.98 -26.18 0.81
N GLY A 19 1.63 -26.91 -0.26
CA GLY A 19 1.28 -26.33 -1.56
C GLY A 19 0.05 -25.40 -1.50
N ARG A 20 0.14 -24.28 -2.23
CA ARG A 20 -0.91 -23.25 -2.36
C ARG A 20 -1.69 -23.40 -3.67
N LEU A 21 -2.94 -22.95 -3.68
CA LEU A 21 -3.81 -22.91 -4.86
C LEU A 21 -3.89 -21.46 -5.38
N GLY A 22 -3.49 -21.21 -6.63
CA GLY A 22 -3.74 -19.95 -7.32
C GLY A 22 -2.99 -18.74 -6.76
N ARG A 23 -1.66 -18.76 -6.82
CA ARG A 23 -0.78 -17.64 -6.45
C ARG A 23 -0.90 -16.48 -7.46
N GLY A 24 -1.93 -15.66 -7.30
CA GLY A 24 -1.95 -14.28 -7.79
C GLY A 24 -0.92 -13.44 -7.02
N TRP A 25 -0.34 -12.44 -7.67
CA TRP A 25 0.69 -11.60 -7.06
C TRP A 25 0.00 -10.44 -6.33
N THR A 26 -0.02 -10.46 -4.99
CA THR A 26 -0.76 -9.51 -4.11
C THR A 26 -0.22 -8.06 -4.14
N ILE A 27 -0.28 -7.46 -5.33
CA ILE A 27 -0.03 -6.06 -5.74
C ILE A 27 1.38 -5.50 -5.51
N LEU A 28 2.15 -6.01 -4.54
CA LEU A 28 3.56 -5.65 -4.34
C LEU A 28 4.39 -6.88 -3.92
N LEU A 29 5.35 -7.28 -4.77
CA LEU A 29 6.51 -8.04 -4.30
C LEU A 29 7.72 -7.14 -4.00
N LEU A 30 7.88 -6.03 -4.75
CA LEU A 30 8.73 -4.90 -4.35
C LEU A 30 8.04 -3.55 -4.52
N ALA A 31 7.83 -2.83 -3.42
CA ALA A 31 7.89 -1.38 -3.46
C ALA A 31 9.29 -0.99 -3.95
N VAL A 32 9.38 -0.04 -4.89
CA VAL A 32 10.51 0.02 -5.82
C VAL A 32 11.88 0.20 -5.14
N ALA A 33 12.72 -0.84 -5.25
CA ALA A 33 14.11 -0.98 -4.75
C ALA A 33 15.16 0.06 -5.23
N LEU A 34 14.71 1.14 -5.86
CA LEU A 34 14.92 2.53 -5.44
C LEU A 34 14.16 3.39 -6.45
N LEU A 35 13.02 4.03 -6.09
CA LEU A 35 12.37 4.99 -7.00
C LEU A 35 13.10 6.34 -7.07
N ILE A 36 14.36 6.27 -7.51
CA ILE A 36 15.32 7.35 -7.72
C ILE A 36 15.80 7.96 -6.37
N ALA A 37 16.96 8.62 -6.39
CA ALA A 37 17.25 9.70 -5.44
C ALA A 37 16.31 10.90 -5.74
N ALA A 38 15.00 10.73 -5.50
CA ALA A 38 13.93 11.60 -6.02
C ALA A 38 13.97 13.04 -5.45
N CYS A 39 14.60 13.23 -4.30
CA CYS A 39 14.93 14.55 -3.74
C CYS A 39 16.42 14.88 -3.87
N GLY A 40 17.05 14.48 -4.98
CA GLY A 40 18.46 14.70 -5.32
C GLY A 40 18.85 16.15 -5.65
N GLY A 41 18.48 17.10 -4.78
CA GLY A 41 19.01 18.46 -4.73
C GLY A 41 18.41 19.48 -5.71
N ASP A 42 17.39 20.22 -5.28
CA ASP A 42 17.52 21.66 -4.99
C ASP A 42 16.29 22.16 -4.20
N ASP A 43 16.38 23.38 -3.66
CA ASP A 43 15.41 24.00 -2.74
C ASP A 43 14.13 24.55 -3.43
N ASP A 44 13.20 25.05 -2.61
CA ASP A 44 11.91 25.71 -2.97
C ASP A 44 10.79 24.82 -3.57
N SER A 45 9.89 24.38 -2.69
CA SER A 45 8.45 24.26 -2.99
C SER A 45 7.63 24.60 -1.75
N PRO A 46 6.53 25.38 -1.87
CA PRO A 46 5.93 26.06 -0.72
C PRO A 46 5.03 25.15 0.13
N VAL A 47 5.06 25.39 1.45
CA VAL A 47 4.04 24.89 2.38
C VAL A 47 2.68 25.44 1.97
N VAL A 48 1.74 24.55 1.62
CA VAL A 48 0.34 24.92 1.35
C VAL A 48 -0.38 25.10 2.68
N GLY A 49 -0.36 26.33 3.20
CA GLY A 49 -1.32 26.75 4.22
C GLY A 49 -2.70 27.00 3.61
N GLU A 50 -3.74 26.79 4.41
CA GLU A 50 -5.11 27.17 4.04
C GLU A 50 -5.23 28.69 3.83
N GLU A 51 -5.91 29.14 2.77
CA GLU A 51 -6.90 30.24 2.87
C GLU A 51 -7.87 30.30 1.68
N GLN A 52 -9.15 30.23 2.01
CA GLN A 52 -10.28 31.01 1.51
C GLN A 52 -10.30 31.44 0.01
N GLY A 53 -11.25 30.86 -0.74
CA GLY A 53 -11.39 31.08 -2.18
C GLY A 53 -12.00 32.42 -2.62
N SER A 54 -11.90 32.68 -3.93
CA SER A 54 -12.61 33.77 -4.64
C SER A 54 -12.96 33.33 -6.06
N VAL A 55 -14.23 33.45 -6.45
CA VAL A 55 -14.73 33.02 -7.77
C VAL A 55 -14.61 34.16 -8.78
N VAL A 56 -13.95 33.92 -9.92
CA VAL A 56 -14.12 34.73 -11.13
C VAL A 56 -14.26 33.83 -12.36
N THR A 57 -15.36 33.98 -13.09
CA THR A 57 -15.69 33.22 -14.31
C THR A 57 -15.41 34.03 -15.58
N THR A 58 -14.75 33.42 -16.58
CA THR A 58 -14.82 33.86 -17.98
C THR A 58 -14.76 32.67 -18.94
N GLU A 59 -15.75 32.54 -19.82
CA GLU A 59 -15.83 31.51 -20.86
C GLU A 59 -15.21 31.93 -22.21
N ALA A 60 -15.08 30.92 -23.09
CA ALA A 60 -15.14 30.97 -24.56
C ALA A 60 -13.90 31.43 -25.36
N GLY A 61 -13.51 30.63 -26.37
CA GLY A 61 -12.44 30.98 -27.31
C GLY A 61 -11.91 29.89 -28.24
N THR A 62 -12.76 29.10 -28.91
CA THR A 62 -12.33 28.10 -29.92
C THR A 62 -11.53 28.69 -31.09
N ALA A 63 -10.39 28.07 -31.44
CA ALA A 63 -9.97 27.78 -32.83
C ALA A 63 -8.76 26.82 -32.84
N ALA A 64 -8.50 26.17 -33.97
CA ALA A 64 -7.42 25.19 -34.15
C ALA A 64 -6.59 25.49 -35.43
N SER A 65 -5.70 24.54 -35.77
CA SER A 65 -4.97 24.35 -37.04
C SER A 65 -3.82 25.32 -37.42
N ALA A 66 -2.60 24.75 -37.32
CA ALA A 66 -1.71 24.44 -38.45
C ALA A 66 -0.67 25.46 -39.00
N GLU A 67 0.56 24.94 -39.08
CA GLU A 67 1.48 24.94 -40.23
C GLU A 67 2.25 26.22 -40.67
N ASP A 68 3.52 26.24 -40.24
CA ASP A 68 4.73 26.05 -41.11
C ASP A 68 5.66 27.27 -41.45
N GLU A 69 6.88 26.93 -41.91
CA GLU A 69 8.10 27.74 -42.16
C GLU A 69 7.91 29.16 -42.78
N ALA A 70 8.76 30.17 -42.54
CA ALA A 70 10.20 30.16 -42.87
C ALA A 70 11.03 31.40 -42.40
N ALA A 71 12.31 31.12 -42.08
CA ALA A 71 13.57 31.85 -42.38
C ALA A 71 13.77 33.39 -42.22
N ALA A 72 14.97 33.74 -41.71
CA ALA A 72 15.85 34.88 -42.08
C ALA A 72 15.43 36.34 -41.72
N ASP A 73 16.31 37.31 -41.42
CA ASP A 73 17.75 37.34 -41.04
C ASP A 73 18.08 38.77 -40.48
N GLU A 74 19.33 39.01 -40.07
CA GLU A 74 20.02 40.30 -39.81
C GLU A 74 19.59 41.17 -38.60
N THR A 75 20.41 41.09 -37.55
CA THR A 75 20.64 42.18 -36.57
C THR A 75 21.32 43.38 -37.25
N PRO A 76 21.21 44.64 -36.75
CA PRO A 76 22.19 45.06 -35.73
C PRO A 76 21.75 46.13 -34.69
N ALA A 77 22.25 45.94 -33.46
CA ALA A 77 22.77 46.92 -32.47
C ALA A 77 22.13 48.32 -32.26
N VAL A 78 22.05 48.78 -30.99
CA VAL A 78 22.95 49.83 -30.42
C VAL A 78 22.67 50.12 -28.91
N THR A 79 23.69 49.83 -28.09
CA THR A 79 24.10 50.39 -26.76
C THR A 79 23.12 50.97 -25.71
N ALA A 80 23.26 50.44 -24.48
CA ALA A 80 23.49 51.14 -23.19
C ALA A 80 22.38 51.98 -22.49
N GLY A 81 22.32 51.87 -21.14
CA GLY A 81 21.56 52.79 -20.27
C GLY A 81 21.51 52.36 -18.79
N ALA A 82 22.31 53.00 -17.94
CA ALA A 82 22.59 52.66 -16.54
C ALA A 82 21.40 52.62 -15.54
N THR A 83 21.50 51.67 -14.62
CA THR A 83 21.16 51.67 -13.17
C THR A 83 20.77 52.99 -12.46
N GLU A 84 19.72 52.93 -11.63
CA GLU A 84 19.53 53.58 -10.30
C GLU A 84 18.68 52.60 -9.45
N SER A 85 18.89 52.34 -8.14
CA SER A 85 18.88 53.22 -6.94
C SER A 85 17.46 53.71 -6.54
N GLY A 86 17.01 53.73 -5.27
CA GLY A 86 17.70 53.28 -4.04
C GLY A 86 17.19 53.88 -2.72
N ALA A 87 15.94 53.57 -2.32
CA ALA A 87 15.38 53.64 -0.94
C ALA A 87 15.15 55.00 -0.19
N THR A 88 14.43 54.86 0.94
CA THR A 88 14.28 55.71 2.17
C THR A 88 13.24 56.85 2.29
N GLU A 89 12.20 56.61 3.12
CA GLU A 89 11.63 57.42 4.25
C GLU A 89 10.72 56.42 5.03
N THR A 90 10.71 56.17 6.35
CA THR A 90 10.91 56.86 7.65
C THR A 90 9.77 57.78 8.14
N VAL A 91 9.22 57.47 9.33
CA VAL A 91 8.95 58.39 10.47
C VAL A 91 8.33 57.62 11.65
N ASP A 92 8.54 58.06 12.90
CA ASP A 92 8.06 57.44 14.14
C ASP A 92 7.75 58.50 15.24
N GLU A 93 7.05 58.08 16.31
CA GLU A 93 6.83 58.69 17.65
C GLU A 93 5.94 59.96 17.88
N LYS A 94 4.82 59.73 18.61
CA LYS A 94 4.31 60.40 19.85
C LYS A 94 3.98 61.91 19.95
N GLU A 95 2.79 62.22 20.52
CA GLU A 95 2.63 62.67 21.93
C GLU A 95 1.15 62.61 22.42
N GLY A 96 0.89 62.84 23.73
CA GLY A 96 -0.42 62.66 24.43
C GLY A 96 -1.26 63.96 24.66
N PRO A 97 -2.13 64.08 25.69
CA PRO A 97 -2.16 63.38 27.00
C PRO A 97 -3.55 62.91 27.55
N ALA A 98 -3.57 62.51 28.82
CA ALA A 98 -4.60 61.73 29.55
C ALA A 98 -5.73 62.51 30.28
N GLU A 99 -6.71 61.76 30.87
CA GLU A 99 -7.23 61.91 32.26
C GLU A 99 -8.03 60.66 32.73
N GLY A 100 -7.99 60.31 34.04
CA GLY A 100 -9.05 59.55 34.75
C GLY A 100 -8.87 58.04 35.06
N GLY A 101 -9.12 57.64 36.31
CA GLY A 101 -9.28 56.26 36.86
C GLY A 101 -9.85 56.34 38.30
N PRO A 102 -9.68 55.36 39.23
CA PRO A 102 -9.46 53.90 39.09
C PRO A 102 -10.27 53.01 40.10
N VAL A 103 -10.38 51.69 39.84
CA VAL A 103 -10.49 50.52 40.78
C VAL A 103 -10.38 49.25 39.91
N ASP A 104 -9.61 48.19 40.15
CA ASP A 104 -9.06 47.49 41.35
C ASP A 104 -9.98 46.40 41.96
N GLY A 105 -9.40 45.24 42.31
CA GLY A 105 -10.08 44.05 42.87
C GLY A 105 -9.84 42.74 42.08
N GLY A 106 -8.95 41.89 42.59
CA GLY A 106 -8.58 40.57 42.02
C GLY A 106 -9.34 39.34 42.60
N PRO A 107 -8.81 38.10 42.38
CA PRO A 107 -9.60 36.87 42.34
C PRO A 107 -9.56 35.94 43.58
N VAL A 108 -10.44 34.93 43.57
CA VAL A 108 -10.50 33.73 44.43
C VAL A 108 -11.08 32.62 43.53
N GLU A 109 -10.38 31.54 43.16
CA GLU A 109 -10.03 30.30 43.91
C GLU A 109 -11.21 29.35 44.22
N ALA A 110 -10.89 28.05 44.30
CA ALA A 110 -11.81 26.92 44.17
C ALA A 110 -12.17 26.24 45.51
N ALA A 111 -13.09 25.28 45.48
CA ALA A 111 -13.31 24.27 46.51
C ALA A 111 -13.94 23.01 45.89
N ASP A 112 -13.51 21.85 46.36
CA ASP A 112 -14.01 20.51 46.04
C ASP A 112 -15.22 20.14 46.94
N ASP A 113 -15.86 19.00 46.68
CA ASP A 113 -16.57 18.18 47.69
C ASP A 113 -16.77 16.75 47.12
N GLU A 114 -16.23 15.74 47.80
CA GLU A 114 -16.55 14.30 47.64
C GLU A 114 -17.34 13.84 48.89
N ASP A 115 -18.25 12.85 48.79
CA ASP A 115 -18.28 11.73 49.75
C ASP A 115 -19.22 10.53 49.39
N GLU A 116 -19.06 9.44 50.14
CA GLU A 116 -19.41 8.04 49.84
C GLU A 116 -20.89 7.52 49.93
N ALA A 117 -21.15 6.54 49.05
CA ALA A 117 -21.77 5.20 49.21
C ALA A 117 -22.79 4.80 50.32
N ALA A 118 -23.72 3.90 49.94
CA ALA A 118 -24.24 2.76 50.75
C ALA A 118 -25.03 1.75 49.87
N ALA A 119 -25.24 0.51 50.34
CA ALA A 119 -26.03 -0.55 49.66
C ALA A 119 -26.85 -1.39 50.66
N ASP A 120 -27.95 -2.02 50.21
CA ASP A 120 -28.69 -3.12 50.90
C ASP A 120 -29.59 -3.92 49.90
N GLU A 121 -30.13 -5.09 50.30
CA GLU A 121 -30.72 -6.12 49.41
C GLU A 121 -32.25 -6.42 49.59
N SER A 122 -32.76 -7.44 48.87
CA SER A 122 -33.94 -8.30 49.15
C SER A 122 -35.35 -7.82 48.65
N ALA A 123 -36.32 -8.68 48.26
CA ALA A 123 -36.37 -10.14 47.98
C ALA A 123 -37.66 -10.57 47.22
N GLY A 124 -37.67 -11.78 46.63
CA GLY A 124 -38.85 -12.61 46.25
C GLY A 124 -39.66 -12.22 45.01
N ASP A 125 -40.53 -13.02 44.38
CA ASP A 125 -40.91 -14.47 44.37
C ASP A 125 -41.72 -14.71 43.04
N GLU A 126 -42.11 -15.87 42.47
CA GLU A 126 -42.10 -17.33 42.79
C GLU A 126 -42.11 -18.14 41.44
N ASP A 127 -41.52 -19.34 41.35
CA ASP A 127 -41.49 -20.25 40.17
C ASP A 127 -42.68 -21.25 40.16
N PRO A 128 -43.30 -21.63 39.01
CA PRO A 128 -43.55 -23.07 38.71
C PRO A 128 -43.79 -23.45 37.20
N PRO A 129 -43.96 -24.75 36.82
CA PRO A 129 -43.18 -25.97 37.13
C PRO A 129 -43.08 -27.03 35.96
N VAL A 130 -42.27 -28.09 36.15
CA VAL A 130 -42.24 -29.42 35.43
C VAL A 130 -42.02 -29.43 33.89
N ASP A 131 -41.58 -30.52 33.23
CA ASP A 131 -41.65 -31.97 33.53
C ASP A 131 -40.39 -32.76 33.10
N SER A 132 -40.21 -34.00 33.60
CA SER A 132 -39.05 -34.86 33.32
C SER A 132 -39.46 -36.25 32.80
N GLY A 133 -39.31 -36.45 31.48
CA GLY A 133 -39.75 -37.65 30.75
C GLY A 133 -38.61 -38.51 30.18
N ASP A 134 -38.61 -39.77 30.62
CA ASP A 134 -37.70 -40.89 30.36
C ASP A 134 -37.56 -41.36 28.87
N ALA A 135 -36.42 -42.01 28.59
CA ALA A 135 -36.08 -42.87 27.44
C ALA A 135 -35.99 -42.22 26.02
N THR A 136 -35.19 -42.71 25.05
CA THR A 136 -34.43 -43.98 24.95
C THR A 136 -33.01 -43.76 24.41
N GLU A 137 -32.03 -44.53 24.89
CA GLU A 137 -30.80 -44.84 24.13
C GLU A 137 -31.16 -45.80 22.98
N GLU A 138 -30.65 -45.54 21.76
CA GLU A 138 -30.73 -46.46 20.62
C GLU A 138 -29.34 -46.55 19.98
N ASP A 139 -28.72 -47.73 20.05
CA ASP A 139 -27.35 -47.95 19.61
C ASP A 139 -27.22 -47.80 18.08
N ALA A 140 -26.40 -46.83 17.64
CA ALA A 140 -25.88 -46.77 16.29
C ALA A 140 -24.38 -47.08 16.33
N GLU A 141 -24.02 -48.31 15.94
CA GLU A 141 -22.62 -48.73 15.80
C GLU A 141 -21.97 -47.93 14.66
N LEU A 142 -21.31 -46.82 15.01
CA LEU A 142 -20.32 -46.18 14.15
C LEU A 142 -19.03 -47.01 14.22
N GLU A 143 -18.63 -47.60 13.11
CA GLU A 143 -17.34 -48.27 13.01
C GLU A 143 -16.22 -47.22 13.18
N ASP A 144 -15.23 -47.53 14.03
CA ASP A 144 -14.04 -46.69 14.22
C ASP A 144 -13.22 -46.65 12.91
N ALA A 145 -13.55 -45.69 12.04
CA ALA A 145 -12.68 -45.28 10.95
C ALA A 145 -11.50 -44.53 11.57
N GLU A 146 -10.38 -45.23 11.74
CA GLU A 146 -9.11 -44.58 12.06
C GLU A 146 -8.85 -43.48 11.01
N PRO A 147 -8.33 -42.30 11.40
CA PRO A 147 -8.00 -41.28 10.42
C PRO A 147 -6.98 -41.87 9.45
N GLU A 148 -7.28 -41.85 8.14
CA GLU A 148 -6.22 -42.04 7.16
C GLU A 148 -5.30 -40.83 7.28
N ASP A 149 -4.13 -41.04 7.87
CA ASP A 149 -3.03 -40.08 7.89
C ASP A 149 -2.63 -39.80 6.44
N VAL A 150 -3.30 -38.84 5.83
CA VAL A 150 -2.84 -38.17 4.61
C VAL A 150 -1.64 -37.32 5.02
N GLU A 151 -0.50 -37.98 5.27
CA GLU A 151 0.80 -37.38 5.07
C GLU A 151 0.80 -36.88 3.61
N ALA A 152 0.54 -35.59 3.45
CA ALA A 152 0.86 -34.92 2.19
C ALA A 152 2.37 -35.08 2.04
N GLU A 153 2.80 -35.97 1.14
CA GLU A 153 4.20 -36.06 0.74
C GLU A 153 4.59 -34.66 0.25
N ALA A 154 5.36 -33.93 1.07
CA ALA A 154 5.99 -32.71 0.62
C ALA A 154 6.83 -33.10 -0.60
N GLU A 155 6.50 -32.57 -1.77
CA GLU A 155 7.33 -32.79 -2.93
C GLU A 155 8.73 -32.25 -2.60
N ASP A 156 9.78 -33.03 -2.90
CA ASP A 156 11.18 -32.63 -2.79
C ASP A 156 11.46 -31.60 -3.88
N GLU A 157 10.81 -30.43 -3.75
CA GLU A 157 11.01 -29.25 -4.57
C GLU A 157 12.51 -28.94 -4.52
N GLY A 158 13.12 -28.91 -5.71
CA GLY A 158 14.55 -28.70 -5.84
C GLY A 158 14.98 -27.36 -5.22
N PRO A 159 16.29 -27.15 -5.01
CA PRO A 159 16.78 -25.87 -4.53
C PRO A 159 16.25 -24.75 -5.44
N ASP A 160 15.59 -23.77 -4.82
CA ASP A 160 14.86 -22.67 -5.46
C ASP A 160 15.55 -22.17 -6.74
N PRO A 161 14.86 -22.16 -7.90
CA PRO A 161 15.51 -21.87 -9.18
C PRO A 161 16.03 -20.44 -9.28
N ARG A 162 15.54 -19.50 -8.46
CA ARG A 162 16.08 -18.13 -8.35
C ARG A 162 17.55 -18.15 -7.91
N LEU A 163 17.95 -19.12 -7.09
CA LEU A 163 19.35 -19.34 -6.66
C LEU A 163 20.30 -19.61 -7.83
N ALA A 164 19.81 -20.01 -9.01
CA ALA A 164 20.65 -20.21 -10.20
C ALA A 164 21.24 -18.91 -10.76
N PHE A 165 20.63 -17.76 -10.44
CA PHE A 165 21.04 -16.42 -10.90
C PHE A 165 21.78 -15.62 -9.82
N LEU A 166 21.79 -16.11 -8.58
CA LEU A 166 22.44 -15.46 -7.44
C LEU A 166 23.88 -15.95 -7.22
N ILE A 167 24.77 -15.00 -6.92
CA ILE A 167 26.18 -15.27 -6.60
C ILE A 167 26.43 -14.96 -5.12
N GLU A 168 26.67 -15.97 -4.29
CA GLU A 168 27.00 -15.80 -2.86
C GLU A 168 28.22 -14.87 -2.70
N LEU A 169 28.04 -13.77 -1.95
CA LEU A 169 29.08 -12.78 -1.73
C LEU A 169 30.19 -13.37 -0.85
N THR A 170 31.33 -13.66 -1.49
CA THR A 170 32.43 -14.43 -0.88
C THR A 170 33.80 -13.72 -0.93
N ASP A 171 33.86 -12.48 -1.45
CA ASP A 171 35.05 -11.65 -1.32
C ASP A 171 35.18 -11.11 0.12
N ALA A 172 36.36 -11.23 0.69
CA ALA A 172 36.58 -10.96 2.12
C ALA A 172 36.58 -9.46 2.48
N ASP A 173 36.87 -8.56 1.53
CA ASP A 173 36.81 -7.11 1.78
C ASP A 173 35.36 -6.61 1.63
N ASP A 174 34.62 -7.09 0.62
CA ASP A 174 33.20 -6.77 0.43
C ASP A 174 32.35 -7.28 1.61
N VAL A 175 32.51 -8.55 2.02
CA VAL A 175 31.82 -9.11 3.20
C VAL A 175 32.13 -8.31 4.46
N ALA A 176 33.39 -7.92 4.69
CA ALA A 176 33.80 -7.14 5.85
C ALA A 176 33.36 -5.66 5.82
N VAL A 177 32.74 -5.20 4.73
CA VAL A 177 31.98 -3.94 4.66
C VAL A 177 30.52 -4.19 5.01
N VAL A 178 29.88 -5.19 4.40
CA VAL A 178 28.46 -5.52 4.65
C VAL A 178 28.22 -5.94 6.10
N GLU A 179 29.09 -6.80 6.67
CA GLU A 179 29.11 -7.14 8.11
C GLU A 179 29.09 -5.90 9.01
N ARG A 180 29.86 -4.87 8.63
CA ARG A 180 30.07 -3.66 9.42
C ARG A 180 28.89 -2.70 9.33
N ILE A 181 28.25 -2.63 8.16
CA ILE A 181 26.98 -1.90 8.00
C ILE A 181 25.92 -2.61 8.85
N GLY A 182 25.66 -3.91 8.63
CA GLY A 182 24.65 -4.67 9.38
C GLY A 182 24.83 -4.62 10.91
N ALA A 183 26.05 -4.74 11.40
CA ALA A 183 26.35 -4.59 12.84
C ALA A 183 26.06 -3.16 13.36
N THR A 184 26.27 -2.13 12.53
CA THR A 184 25.94 -0.74 12.87
C THR A 184 24.43 -0.49 12.80
N VAL A 185 23.72 -1.11 11.85
CA VAL A 185 22.25 -1.05 11.76
C VAL A 185 21.63 -1.66 13.02
N ALA A 186 22.08 -2.86 13.40
CA ALA A 186 21.64 -3.54 14.62
C ALA A 186 21.93 -2.70 15.90
N GLU A 187 23.12 -2.10 16.02
CA GLU A 187 23.46 -1.25 17.17
C GLU A 187 22.57 0.00 17.25
N ARG A 188 22.31 0.70 16.14
CA ARG A 188 21.52 1.95 16.15
C ARG A 188 20.01 1.73 16.22
N ARG A 189 19.50 0.61 15.68
CA ARG A 189 18.09 0.18 15.86
C ARG A 189 17.82 -0.38 17.25
N GLY A 190 18.84 -0.96 17.91
CA GLY A 190 18.66 -1.70 19.16
C GLY A 190 18.13 -3.13 18.96
N LEU A 191 17.85 -3.53 17.71
CA LEU A 191 17.46 -4.88 17.32
C LEU A 191 18.72 -5.68 16.96
N ALA A 192 19.02 -6.73 17.71
CA ALA A 192 20.18 -7.57 17.44
C ALA A 192 19.90 -8.52 16.25
N LEU A 193 20.83 -8.65 15.30
CA LEU A 193 20.77 -9.72 14.30
C LEU A 193 20.71 -11.07 15.02
N LEU A 194 19.65 -11.85 14.78
CA LEU A 194 19.39 -13.12 15.45
C LEU A 194 20.11 -14.26 14.73
N ASP A 195 19.93 -14.31 13.40
CA ASP A 195 20.50 -15.33 12.54
C ASP A 195 21.33 -14.74 11.39
N PRO A 196 22.36 -15.45 10.87
CA PRO A 196 23.23 -14.91 9.83
C PRO A 196 22.49 -14.83 8.48
N VAL A 197 22.24 -13.62 8.00
CA VAL A 197 21.65 -13.40 6.66
C VAL A 197 22.65 -13.76 5.55
N PRO A 198 22.27 -14.54 4.52
CA PRO A 198 23.08 -14.70 3.32
C PRO A 198 23.06 -13.41 2.49
N VAL A 199 24.16 -13.13 1.80
CA VAL A 199 24.29 -11.95 0.93
C VAL A 199 24.64 -12.43 -0.48
N TYR A 200 23.89 -11.96 -1.46
CA TYR A 200 23.99 -12.36 -2.85
C TYR A 200 24.26 -11.16 -3.76
N LEU A 201 24.98 -11.39 -4.85
CA LEU A 201 25.02 -10.49 -5.99
C LEU A 201 24.12 -11.05 -7.09
N LEU A 202 23.18 -10.24 -7.57
CA LEU A 202 22.43 -10.48 -8.81
C LEU A 202 23.01 -9.55 -9.88
N ARG A 203 23.40 -10.08 -11.03
CA ARG A 203 23.88 -9.24 -12.14
C ARG A 203 22.69 -8.57 -12.81
N ARG A 204 22.83 -7.30 -13.20
CA ARG A 204 21.70 -6.56 -13.80
C ARG A 204 21.12 -7.20 -15.07
N ASP A 205 21.94 -7.87 -15.87
CA ASP A 205 21.50 -8.60 -17.08
C ASP A 205 20.74 -9.90 -16.75
N ASP A 206 20.96 -10.48 -15.57
CA ASP A 206 20.31 -11.72 -15.09
C ASP A 206 19.00 -11.43 -14.31
N VAL A 207 18.71 -10.16 -13.97
CA VAL A 207 17.50 -9.73 -13.24
C VAL A 207 16.17 -10.20 -13.86
N PRO A 208 15.93 -10.14 -15.19
CA PRO A 208 14.67 -10.61 -15.76
C PRO A 208 14.44 -12.11 -15.48
N ALA A 209 15.50 -12.90 -15.58
CA ALA A 209 15.45 -14.36 -15.43
C ALA A 209 15.31 -14.80 -13.96
N TYR A 210 15.70 -13.94 -13.01
CA TYR A 210 15.39 -14.11 -11.59
C TYR A 210 13.87 -14.15 -11.37
N PHE A 211 13.14 -13.17 -11.92
CA PHE A 211 11.68 -13.10 -11.80
C PHE A 211 10.94 -14.08 -12.72
N ASP A 212 11.53 -14.52 -13.85
CA ASP A 212 11.01 -15.69 -14.59
C ASP A 212 10.98 -16.95 -13.72
N ALA A 213 12.06 -17.21 -12.96
CA ALA A 213 12.12 -18.37 -12.06
C ALA A 213 11.15 -18.24 -10.87
N ASP A 214 10.86 -17.01 -10.45
CA ASP A 214 9.87 -16.67 -9.42
C ASP A 214 8.43 -16.90 -9.91
N ASP A 215 8.11 -16.42 -11.12
CA ASP A 215 6.87 -16.68 -11.85
C ASP A 215 6.64 -18.21 -12.05
N GLU A 216 7.68 -18.96 -12.42
CA GLU A 216 7.62 -20.43 -12.60
C GLU A 216 7.43 -21.18 -11.27
N THR A 217 8.03 -20.72 -10.16
CA THR A 217 7.96 -21.39 -8.83
C THR A 217 6.68 -21.05 -8.06
N SER A 218 6.19 -19.82 -8.21
CA SER A 218 4.86 -19.45 -7.72
C SER A 218 3.76 -20.19 -8.49
N GLY A 219 4.03 -20.66 -9.72
CA GLY A 219 3.02 -21.33 -10.55
C GLY A 219 1.93 -20.37 -11.00
N ALA A 220 2.27 -19.09 -11.16
CA ALA A 220 1.35 -18.03 -11.52
C ALA A 220 0.78 -18.22 -12.95
N ASP A 221 -0.46 -17.80 -13.17
CA ASP A 221 -1.11 -17.83 -14.48
C ASP A 221 -0.32 -17.04 -15.55
N GLU A 222 -0.57 -17.30 -16.84
CA GLU A 222 -0.03 -16.46 -17.92
C GLU A 222 -0.43 -14.99 -17.67
N PRO A 223 0.44 -13.99 -17.92
CA PRO A 223 0.25 -12.64 -17.37
C PRO A 223 -1.11 -11.97 -17.67
N GLY A 224 -1.68 -12.20 -18.85
CA GLY A 224 -3.01 -11.67 -19.21
C GLY A 224 -4.20 -12.38 -18.56
N ASP A 225 -3.97 -13.53 -17.93
CA ASP A 225 -4.99 -14.35 -17.26
C ASP A 225 -4.96 -14.26 -15.73
N ARG A 226 -3.94 -13.61 -15.15
CA ARG A 226 -3.78 -13.38 -13.70
C ARG A 226 -4.95 -12.60 -13.10
N PHE A 227 -5.33 -12.99 -11.88
CA PHE A 227 -6.42 -12.37 -11.13
C PHE A 227 -6.16 -10.87 -10.87
N ASP A 228 -4.96 -10.50 -10.45
CA ASP A 228 -4.59 -9.14 -10.03
C ASP A 228 -4.61 -8.15 -11.21
N ASP A 229 -4.08 -8.58 -12.35
CA ASP A 229 -4.19 -7.88 -13.63
C ASP A 229 -5.66 -7.59 -13.97
N ARG A 230 -6.55 -8.59 -13.86
CA ARG A 230 -7.99 -8.40 -14.09
C ARG A 230 -8.60 -7.43 -13.08
N VAL A 231 -8.26 -7.51 -11.80
CA VAL A 231 -8.72 -6.53 -10.78
C VAL A 231 -8.31 -5.11 -11.16
N LEU A 232 -7.02 -4.87 -11.44
CA LEU A 232 -6.50 -3.54 -11.76
C LEU A 232 -7.03 -3.00 -13.11
N GLN A 233 -7.23 -3.85 -14.11
CA GLN A 233 -7.85 -3.48 -15.39
C GLN A 233 -9.34 -3.15 -15.22
N MET A 234 -10.07 -3.95 -14.43
CA MET A 234 -11.49 -3.72 -14.18
C MET A 234 -11.75 -2.49 -13.31
N LEU A 235 -10.79 -2.07 -12.47
CA LEU A 235 -10.86 -0.82 -11.70
C LEU A 235 -10.37 0.42 -12.47
N ASP A 236 -10.08 0.33 -13.78
CA ASP A 236 -9.47 1.40 -14.60
C ASP A 236 -8.10 1.91 -14.04
N ILE A 237 -7.41 1.11 -13.21
CA ILE A 237 -6.10 1.46 -12.62
C ILE A 237 -4.97 1.26 -13.65
N ILE A 238 -5.06 0.20 -14.46
CA ILE A 238 -4.21 -0.06 -15.62
C ILE A 238 -5.06 -0.27 -16.89
N GLY A 239 -4.44 -0.20 -18.06
CA GLY A 239 -5.13 -0.47 -19.34
C GLY A 239 -5.25 -1.97 -19.63
N PRO A 240 -6.19 -2.41 -20.49
CA PRO A 240 -6.42 -3.83 -20.80
C PRO A 240 -5.27 -4.50 -21.57
N GLU A 241 -4.32 -3.72 -22.08
CA GLU A 241 -3.10 -4.19 -22.76
C GLU A 241 -1.87 -4.11 -21.82
N VAL A 242 -2.06 -3.85 -20.52
CA VAL A 242 -1.00 -3.73 -19.51
C VAL A 242 -0.97 -5.00 -18.68
N SER A 243 0.17 -5.69 -18.73
CA SER A 243 0.57 -6.76 -17.83
C SER A 243 1.28 -6.17 -16.61
N LEU A 244 0.82 -6.49 -15.40
CA LEU A 244 1.42 -6.05 -14.14
C LEU A 244 2.82 -6.67 -13.97
N GLY A 245 2.96 -7.97 -14.29
CA GLY A 245 4.23 -8.70 -14.21
C GLY A 245 5.30 -8.12 -15.14
N ASP A 246 4.98 -7.88 -16.41
CA ASP A 246 5.93 -7.27 -17.36
C ASP A 246 6.31 -5.85 -16.95
N LEU A 247 5.34 -5.06 -16.48
CA LEU A 247 5.57 -3.69 -16.05
C LEU A 247 6.39 -3.61 -14.76
N PHE A 248 6.15 -4.51 -13.81
CA PHE A 248 6.94 -4.67 -12.58
C PHE A 248 8.38 -5.09 -12.89
N ARG A 249 8.55 -6.03 -13.81
CA ARG A 249 9.85 -6.49 -14.32
C ARG A 249 10.65 -5.36 -15.00
N ASP A 250 10.03 -4.61 -15.92
CA ASP A 250 10.65 -3.44 -16.58
C ASP A 250 11.03 -2.35 -15.57
N LEU A 251 10.15 -2.08 -14.60
CA LEU A 251 10.36 -1.18 -13.47
C LEU A 251 11.58 -1.61 -12.62
N PHE A 252 11.69 -2.91 -12.32
CA PHE A 252 12.74 -3.45 -11.47
C PHE A 252 14.10 -3.47 -12.16
N VAL A 253 14.17 -4.00 -13.39
CA VAL A 253 15.36 -3.94 -14.27
C VAL A 253 15.77 -2.49 -14.52
N GLY A 254 14.81 -1.57 -14.61
CA GLY A 254 15.01 -0.13 -14.73
C GLY A 254 15.71 0.49 -13.52
N LEU A 255 15.21 0.24 -12.30
CA LEU A 255 15.53 1.07 -11.13
C LEU A 255 16.29 0.38 -9.99
N ALA A 256 16.07 -0.91 -9.73
CA ALA A 256 16.48 -1.55 -8.49
C ALA A 256 18.01 -1.57 -8.28
N LEU A 257 18.47 -1.35 -7.04
CA LEU A 257 19.89 -1.37 -6.67
C LEU A 257 20.26 -2.54 -5.72
N GLY A 258 19.29 -3.04 -4.97
CA GLY A 258 19.37 -4.18 -4.07
C GLY A 258 18.04 -4.36 -3.35
N PHE A 259 17.79 -5.52 -2.75
CA PHE A 259 16.55 -5.84 -2.06
C PHE A 259 16.76 -6.91 -0.99
N TYR A 260 15.95 -6.89 0.06
CA TYR A 260 15.71 -8.09 0.87
C TYR A 260 14.66 -8.98 0.20
N ASP A 261 15.02 -10.22 -0.06
CA ASP A 261 14.13 -11.28 -0.52
C ASP A 261 13.61 -12.04 0.71
N PHE A 262 12.30 -11.93 0.97
CA PHE A 262 11.67 -12.49 2.18
C PHE A 262 11.57 -14.02 2.13
N ASP A 263 11.42 -14.62 0.95
CA ASP A 263 11.27 -16.07 0.77
C ASP A 263 12.61 -16.79 0.91
N LEU A 264 13.66 -16.25 0.27
CA LEU A 264 15.04 -16.72 0.42
C LEU A 264 15.67 -16.27 1.76
N GLN A 265 14.96 -15.43 2.52
CA GLN A 265 15.43 -14.71 3.71
C GLN A 265 16.82 -14.07 3.51
N GLY A 266 17.07 -13.51 2.32
CA GLY A 266 18.40 -13.18 1.82
C GLY A 266 18.52 -11.75 1.27
N PHE A 267 19.68 -11.12 1.48
CA PHE A 267 19.95 -9.79 0.93
C PHE A 267 20.60 -9.89 -0.46
N VAL A 268 19.93 -9.34 -1.48
CA VAL A 268 20.39 -9.33 -2.87
C VAL A 268 20.88 -7.95 -3.28
N ILE A 269 22.09 -7.84 -3.84
CA ILE A 269 22.67 -6.59 -4.36
C ILE A 269 22.71 -6.63 -5.90
N ILE A 270 22.15 -5.62 -6.58
CA ILE A 270 22.09 -5.58 -8.04
C ILE A 270 23.30 -4.84 -8.61
N SER A 271 24.31 -5.63 -8.98
CA SER A 271 25.62 -5.15 -9.44
C SER A 271 25.80 -5.28 -10.94
N SER A 272 26.69 -4.45 -11.49
CA SER A 272 27.20 -4.59 -12.86
C SER A 272 28.43 -5.51 -12.93
N ASN A 273 28.98 -5.91 -11.76
CA ASN A 273 30.25 -6.61 -11.60
C ASN A 273 30.11 -7.71 -10.52
N ASP A 274 31.04 -8.67 -10.48
CA ASP A 274 31.11 -9.72 -9.44
C ASP A 274 31.70 -9.19 -8.11
N HIS A 275 31.32 -7.98 -7.70
CA HIS A 275 31.77 -7.23 -6.51
C HIS A 275 30.68 -6.28 -6.02
N VAL A 276 30.76 -5.81 -4.77
CA VAL A 276 29.98 -4.68 -4.21
C VAL A 276 30.55 -3.33 -4.73
N ALA A 277 30.77 -3.26 -6.03
CA ALA A 277 31.40 -2.14 -6.73
C ALA A 277 30.43 -0.94 -6.86
N GLY A 278 30.27 -0.19 -5.77
CA GLY A 278 29.31 0.90 -5.66
C GLY A 278 27.92 0.44 -5.20
N GLY A 279 27.87 -0.53 -4.27
CA GLY A 279 26.70 -0.69 -3.41
C GLY A 279 26.57 0.55 -2.53
N ASP A 280 25.44 1.25 -2.61
CA ASP A 280 25.19 2.45 -1.82
C ASP A 280 25.08 2.07 -0.33
N VAL A 281 25.74 2.82 0.55
CA VAL A 281 25.59 2.65 2.01
C VAL A 281 24.12 2.79 2.41
N SER A 282 23.38 3.67 1.74
CA SER A 282 21.94 3.85 1.94
C SER A 282 21.15 2.60 1.60
N THR A 283 21.37 1.98 0.44
CA THR A 283 20.69 0.72 0.05
C THR A 283 21.05 -0.43 1.00
N ILE A 284 22.35 -0.65 1.28
CA ILE A 284 22.76 -1.74 2.20
C ILE A 284 22.16 -1.50 3.60
N THR A 285 22.05 -0.25 4.04
CA THR A 285 21.39 0.12 5.31
C THR A 285 19.89 -0.16 5.29
N HIS A 286 19.21 0.16 4.18
CA HIS A 286 17.77 -0.02 3.99
C HIS A 286 17.40 -1.51 4.05
N GLU A 287 18.07 -2.35 3.24
CA GLU A 287 17.80 -3.80 3.24
C GLU A 287 18.16 -4.46 4.58
N PHE A 288 19.21 -3.99 5.28
CA PHE A 288 19.50 -4.47 6.63
C PHE A 288 18.48 -4.04 7.69
N VAL A 289 17.63 -3.03 7.43
CA VAL A 289 16.46 -2.79 8.26
C VAL A 289 15.41 -3.88 8.00
N HIS A 290 15.12 -4.25 6.75
CA HIS A 290 14.20 -5.34 6.45
C HIS A 290 14.63 -6.69 7.06
N VAL A 291 15.93 -7.02 7.01
CA VAL A 291 16.50 -8.19 7.71
C VAL A 291 16.19 -8.18 9.21
N LEU A 292 16.27 -7.02 9.87
CA LEU A 292 15.98 -6.89 11.30
C LEU A 292 14.47 -6.82 11.60
N GLN A 293 13.67 -6.30 10.67
CA GLN A 293 12.21 -6.34 10.78
C GLN A 293 11.72 -7.79 10.68
N ASP A 294 12.15 -8.55 9.67
CA ASP A 294 11.74 -9.94 9.49
C ASP A 294 12.14 -10.81 10.68
N GLN A 295 13.43 -10.79 11.08
CA GLN A 295 13.91 -11.62 12.18
C GLN A 295 13.25 -11.33 13.54
N HIS A 296 12.73 -10.11 13.79
CA HIS A 296 12.10 -9.76 15.08
C HIS A 296 10.58 -9.84 15.06
N PHE A 297 9.94 -9.72 13.89
CA PHE A 297 8.49 -9.56 13.75
C PHE A 297 7.81 -10.53 12.77
N ALA A 298 8.57 -11.44 12.13
CA ALA A 298 8.08 -12.46 11.19
C ALA A 298 7.27 -11.84 10.03
N ILE A 299 7.93 -10.98 9.26
CA ILE A 299 7.29 -10.18 8.21
C ILE A 299 7.03 -11.04 6.96
N ALA A 300 7.92 -11.98 6.65
CA ALA A 300 7.70 -13.01 5.63
C ALA A 300 6.43 -13.82 5.95
N ASP A 301 6.39 -14.46 7.14
CA ASP A 301 5.22 -15.21 7.64
C ASP A 301 3.92 -14.38 7.60
N TYR A 302 3.99 -13.07 7.90
CA TYR A 302 2.83 -12.19 7.83
C TYR A 302 2.34 -11.93 6.41
N PHE A 303 3.23 -11.69 5.45
CA PHE A 303 2.82 -11.52 4.05
C PHE A 303 2.24 -12.84 3.49
N ASP A 304 2.90 -13.95 3.74
CA ASP A 304 2.45 -15.30 3.37
C ASP A 304 1.05 -15.63 3.92
N ALA A 305 0.79 -15.30 5.19
CA ALA A 305 -0.49 -15.58 5.84
C ALA A 305 -1.65 -14.68 5.39
N HIS A 306 -1.40 -13.70 4.51
CA HIS A 306 -2.39 -12.69 4.08
C HIS A 306 -2.32 -12.39 2.57
N GLU A 307 -1.81 -13.31 1.75
CA GLU A 307 -1.69 -13.16 0.28
C GLU A 307 -3.05 -12.97 -0.44
N ASP A 308 -4.18 -13.13 0.25
CA ASP A 308 -5.55 -12.92 -0.26
C ASP A 308 -6.16 -11.53 0.05
N ASN A 309 -5.36 -10.58 0.53
CA ASN A 309 -5.86 -9.28 1.01
C ASN A 309 -4.90 -8.11 0.70
N SER A 310 -5.08 -7.49 -0.47
CA SER A 310 -4.26 -6.38 -0.96
C SER A 310 -4.20 -5.18 -0.03
N ASP A 311 -5.31 -4.78 0.59
CA ASP A 311 -5.34 -3.67 1.55
C ASP A 311 -4.44 -3.95 2.76
N ARG A 312 -4.50 -5.16 3.31
CA ARG A 312 -3.68 -5.58 4.44
C ARG A 312 -2.20 -5.66 4.08
N ILE A 313 -1.86 -6.22 2.91
CA ILE A 313 -0.47 -6.25 2.43
C ILE A 313 0.06 -4.83 2.22
N LEU A 314 -0.75 -3.93 1.64
CA LEU A 314 -0.39 -2.52 1.45
C LEU A 314 -0.23 -1.78 2.79
N ALA A 315 -1.09 -2.06 3.77
CA ALA A 315 -1.00 -1.51 5.13
C ALA A 315 0.24 -1.98 5.89
N ALA A 316 0.56 -3.27 5.82
CA ALA A 316 1.79 -3.81 6.37
C ALA A 316 3.03 -3.18 5.72
N ARG A 317 3.03 -3.03 4.39
CA ARG A 317 4.11 -2.35 3.66
C ARG A 317 4.24 -0.86 4.03
N PHE A 318 3.15 -0.15 4.32
CA PHE A 318 3.24 1.22 4.85
C PHE A 318 4.01 1.28 6.20
N VAL A 319 3.91 0.25 7.05
CA VAL A 319 4.71 0.17 8.29
C VAL A 319 6.16 -0.21 7.99
N VAL A 320 6.38 -1.27 7.22
CA VAL A 320 7.70 -1.84 6.89
C VAL A 320 8.59 -0.81 6.17
N GLU A 321 8.12 -0.24 5.07
CA GLU A 321 8.84 0.78 4.29
C GLU A 321 8.91 2.12 5.06
N GLY A 322 7.87 2.43 5.84
CA GLY A 322 7.80 3.63 6.66
C GLY A 322 8.85 3.65 7.77
N ASP A 323 9.05 2.54 8.47
CA ASP A 323 10.09 2.36 9.49
C ASP A 323 11.49 2.30 8.85
N ALA A 324 11.66 1.65 7.69
CA ALA A 324 12.93 1.63 6.96
C ALA A 324 13.38 3.05 6.56
N ARG A 325 12.50 3.82 5.90
CA ARG A 325 12.79 5.21 5.51
C ARG A 325 12.98 6.15 6.69
N ASN A 326 12.23 6.01 7.79
CA ASN A 326 12.47 6.81 9.00
C ASN A 326 13.81 6.42 9.67
N SER A 327 14.17 5.13 9.65
CA SER A 327 15.41 4.61 10.24
C SER A 327 16.69 5.12 9.56
N GLU A 328 16.67 5.40 8.25
CA GLU A 328 17.81 6.03 7.54
C GLU A 328 18.32 7.30 8.23
N ALA A 329 17.46 8.03 8.96
CA ALA A 329 17.86 9.21 9.71
C ALA A 329 18.95 8.93 10.78
N LEU A 330 19.10 7.68 11.23
CA LEU A 330 20.14 7.20 12.15
C LEU A 330 21.51 6.97 11.47
N PHE A 331 21.53 6.87 10.13
CA PHE A 331 22.66 6.37 9.34
C PHE A 331 23.27 7.39 8.37
N ARG A 332 22.74 8.62 8.31
CA ARG A 332 23.21 9.69 7.39
C ARG A 332 24.71 10.00 7.43
N ASP A 333 25.38 9.77 8.57
CA ASP A 333 26.84 9.97 8.71
C ASP A 333 27.67 8.71 8.38
N LEU A 334 27.04 7.55 8.15
CA LEU A 334 27.70 6.22 8.10
C LEU A 334 28.73 6.10 6.97
N GLU A 335 28.46 6.63 5.77
CA GLU A 335 29.44 6.61 4.65
C GLU A 335 30.74 7.35 5.03
N SER A 336 30.61 8.45 5.79
CA SER A 336 31.72 9.25 6.31
C SER A 336 32.46 8.53 7.45
N GLU A 337 31.73 7.85 8.33
CA GLU A 337 32.31 6.99 9.39
C GLU A 337 33.06 5.77 8.83
N LEU A 338 32.57 5.19 7.73
CA LEU A 338 33.25 4.16 6.94
C LEU A 338 34.46 4.71 6.16
N GLY A 339 34.67 6.04 6.17
CA GLY A 339 35.85 6.69 5.60
C GLY A 339 35.85 6.80 4.08
N GLY A 340 34.68 6.72 3.43
CA GLY A 340 34.58 6.69 1.97
C GLY A 340 35.21 5.44 1.34
N GLN A 341 35.10 4.29 2.02
CA GLN A 341 35.60 3.00 1.50
C GLN A 341 34.78 2.44 0.33
N LEU A 342 33.59 2.97 0.09
CA LEU A 342 32.75 2.68 -1.08
C LEU A 342 32.82 3.87 -2.05
N GLU A 343 33.04 3.62 -3.34
CA GLU A 343 32.94 4.67 -4.37
C GLU A 343 31.46 4.93 -4.69
N PRO A 344 30.96 6.18 -4.60
CA PRO A 344 29.57 6.49 -4.90
C PRO A 344 29.27 6.18 -6.38
N ARG A 345 28.21 5.40 -6.62
CA ARG A 345 27.87 4.86 -7.94
C ARG A 345 27.62 5.99 -8.94
N ARG A 346 28.38 6.01 -10.04
CA ARG A 346 28.29 7.04 -11.10
C ARG A 346 27.42 6.62 -12.29
N ASP A 347 26.89 5.40 -12.26
CA ASP A 347 25.89 4.94 -13.23
C ASP A 347 24.63 5.80 -13.08
N ARG A 348 24.09 6.32 -14.18
CA ARG A 348 22.79 6.99 -14.15
C ARG A 348 21.69 5.94 -14.16
N THR A 349 21.02 5.76 -13.03
CA THR A 349 19.71 5.09 -12.98
C THR A 349 18.79 5.74 -14.03
N PRO A 350 18.25 4.99 -15.01
CA PRO A 350 17.33 5.54 -16.01
C PRO A 350 16.03 6.01 -15.34
N GLY A 351 15.72 7.31 -15.42
CA GLY A 351 14.45 7.82 -14.92
C GLY A 351 13.26 7.32 -15.76
N LEU A 352 12.20 6.83 -15.10
CA LEU A 352 11.00 6.26 -15.73
C LEU A 352 10.06 7.33 -16.31
N ASN A 353 10.56 8.12 -17.26
CA ASN A 353 9.80 9.17 -17.90
C ASN A 353 8.83 8.61 -18.96
N GLY A 354 7.77 7.90 -18.51
CA GLY A 354 6.55 7.68 -19.28
C GLY A 354 5.94 6.27 -19.29
N SER A 355 6.61 5.24 -18.77
CA SER A 355 6.18 3.84 -18.97
C SER A 355 5.11 3.33 -18.00
N VAL A 356 5.09 3.80 -16.74
CA VAL A 356 4.19 3.29 -15.69
C VAL A 356 2.89 4.12 -15.65
N PRO A 357 1.69 3.52 -15.60
CA PRO A 357 0.42 4.25 -15.45
C PRO A 357 0.41 5.14 -14.19
N PRO A 358 -0.11 6.39 -14.23
CA PRO A 358 -0.03 7.31 -13.10
C PRO A 358 -0.69 6.83 -11.80
N LEU A 359 -1.76 6.02 -11.88
CA LEU A 359 -2.40 5.43 -10.70
C LEU A 359 -1.51 4.35 -10.07
N LEU A 360 -0.91 3.48 -10.89
CA LEU A 360 0.02 2.47 -10.40
C LEU A 360 1.31 3.09 -9.83
N GLN A 361 1.79 4.20 -10.42
CA GLN A 361 2.85 5.01 -9.79
C GLN A 361 2.44 5.52 -8.41
N ALA A 362 1.20 5.97 -8.22
CA ALA A 362 0.73 6.43 -6.90
C ALA A 362 0.68 5.27 -5.88
N ILE A 363 0.24 4.07 -6.29
CA ILE A 363 0.21 2.87 -5.44
C ILE A 363 1.64 2.43 -5.06
N PHE A 364 2.54 2.25 -6.02
CA PHE A 364 3.93 1.82 -5.75
C PHE A 364 4.74 2.83 -4.91
N ASN A 365 4.41 4.11 -4.98
CA ASN A 365 5.03 5.14 -4.15
C ASN A 365 4.40 5.26 -2.74
N ALA A 366 3.18 4.76 -2.53
CA ALA A 366 2.42 5.01 -1.31
C ALA A 366 3.14 4.61 -0.01
N PRO A 367 3.84 3.47 0.10
CA PRO A 367 4.61 3.14 1.30
C PRO A 367 5.69 4.19 1.62
N TYR A 368 6.38 4.72 0.60
CA TYR A 368 7.48 5.68 0.75
C TYR A 368 7.07 7.12 1.02
N PHE A 369 5.77 7.46 0.95
CA PHE A 369 5.27 8.79 1.29
C PHE A 369 4.17 8.74 2.36
N THR A 370 3.12 7.94 2.15
CA THR A 370 2.01 7.77 3.10
C THR A 370 2.44 6.95 4.30
N GLY A 371 3.10 5.80 4.09
CA GLY A 371 3.67 4.99 5.18
C GLY A 371 4.71 5.76 5.99
N VAL A 372 5.65 6.43 5.31
CA VAL A 372 6.64 7.32 5.95
C VAL A 372 6.00 8.40 6.82
N ALA A 373 4.93 9.04 6.36
CA ALA A 373 4.21 10.07 7.13
C ALA A 373 3.51 9.48 8.37
N ALA A 374 2.82 8.34 8.22
CA ALA A 374 2.14 7.67 9.34
C ALA A 374 3.13 7.21 10.41
N ILE A 375 4.23 6.56 10.01
CA ILE A 375 5.28 6.11 10.91
C ILE A 375 6.06 7.26 11.54
N ALA A 376 6.25 8.39 10.83
CA ALA A 376 6.83 9.59 11.43
C ALA A 376 5.94 10.15 12.57
N GLU A 377 4.61 10.05 12.48
CA GLU A 377 3.73 10.46 13.58
C GLU A 377 3.78 9.47 14.76
N VAL A 378 3.77 8.15 14.51
CA VAL A 378 3.96 7.13 15.55
C VAL A 378 5.28 7.34 16.29
N LEU A 379 6.38 7.49 15.55
CA LEU A 379 7.73 7.76 16.06
C LEU A 379 7.78 9.06 16.87
N GLY A 380 7.10 10.12 16.42
CA GLY A 380 7.01 11.40 17.11
C GLY A 380 6.22 11.37 18.42
N ARG A 381 5.21 10.49 18.53
CA ARG A 381 4.36 10.33 19.74
C ARG A 381 4.90 9.31 20.74
N GLN A 382 5.43 8.19 20.25
CA GLN A 382 5.71 6.99 21.04
C GLN A 382 7.20 6.57 21.02
N GLY A 383 8.01 7.18 20.14
CA GLY A 383 9.39 6.76 19.90
C GLY A 383 9.49 5.43 19.14
N GLN A 384 10.71 4.94 18.94
CA GLN A 384 10.96 3.71 18.19
C GLN A 384 10.20 2.50 18.76
N ALA A 385 10.04 2.42 20.08
CA ALA A 385 9.30 1.35 20.74
C ALA A 385 7.81 1.28 20.35
N GLY A 386 7.19 2.38 19.89
CA GLY A 386 5.83 2.37 19.32
C GLY A 386 5.79 1.90 17.87
N VAL A 387 6.87 2.13 17.11
CA VAL A 387 7.03 1.62 15.74
C VAL A 387 7.35 0.12 15.76
N ASP A 388 8.26 -0.31 16.63
CA ASP A 388 8.59 -1.72 16.87
C ASP A 388 7.37 -2.50 17.40
N ALA A 389 6.52 -1.88 18.22
CA ALA A 389 5.25 -2.48 18.65
C ALA A 389 4.23 -2.60 17.50
N LEU A 390 4.24 -1.67 16.54
CA LEU A 390 3.37 -1.72 15.35
C LEU A 390 3.87 -2.73 14.30
N LEU A 391 5.18 -2.98 14.23
CA LEU A 391 5.74 -4.09 13.44
C LEU A 391 5.36 -5.45 14.03
N GLY A 392 5.31 -5.58 15.37
CA GLY A 392 4.86 -6.79 16.06
C GLY A 392 3.34 -6.98 16.14
N ASP A 393 2.54 -6.01 15.69
CA ASP A 393 1.08 -6.05 15.61
C ASP A 393 0.60 -5.16 14.44
N LEU A 394 0.83 -5.64 13.21
CA LEU A 394 0.62 -4.85 11.99
C LEU A 394 -0.86 -4.40 11.81
N PRO A 395 -1.11 -3.23 11.18
CA PRO A 395 -2.45 -2.80 10.79
C PRO A 395 -3.15 -3.79 9.84
N PRO A 396 -4.42 -4.16 10.12
CA PRO A 396 -5.20 -5.04 9.27
C PRO A 396 -5.75 -4.37 8.00
N SER A 397 -5.60 -3.04 7.87
CA SER A 397 -6.13 -2.22 6.77
C SER A 397 -5.34 -0.92 6.55
N THR A 398 -5.36 -0.35 5.34
CA THR A 398 -4.68 0.95 5.08
C THR A 398 -5.38 2.09 5.79
N GLU A 399 -6.68 1.99 6.04
CA GLU A 399 -7.48 3.01 6.74
C GLU A 399 -6.87 3.39 8.10
N GLN A 400 -6.42 2.42 8.90
CA GLN A 400 -5.74 2.71 10.17
C GLN A 400 -4.51 3.62 9.98
N LEU A 401 -3.78 3.52 8.86
CA LEU A 401 -2.61 4.37 8.60
C LEU A 401 -2.95 5.68 7.88
N LEU A 402 -4.21 5.86 7.48
CA LEU A 402 -4.75 7.10 6.92
C LEU A 402 -5.44 7.96 7.99
N HIS A 403 -6.07 7.34 8.99
CA HIS A 403 -6.80 8.01 10.05
C HIS A 403 -6.21 7.70 11.42
N ARG A 404 -5.59 8.72 12.02
CA ARG A 404 -4.85 8.62 13.30
C ARG A 404 -5.65 7.99 14.43
N ASP A 405 -6.91 8.39 14.58
CA ASP A 405 -7.80 7.94 15.64
C ASP A 405 -8.21 6.47 15.46
N LYS A 406 -8.37 6.02 14.22
CA LYS A 406 -8.54 4.59 13.89
C LYS A 406 -7.28 3.77 14.23
N LEU A 407 -6.07 4.32 14.03
CA LEU A 407 -4.82 3.70 14.51
C LEU A 407 -4.75 3.61 16.04
N GLU A 408 -5.05 4.72 16.73
CA GLU A 408 -4.98 4.82 18.20
C GLU A 408 -6.07 3.94 18.87
N ALA A 409 -7.19 3.69 18.19
CA ALA A 409 -8.23 2.74 18.60
C ALA A 409 -7.96 1.29 18.19
N ARG A 410 -7.04 1.03 17.24
CA ARG A 410 -6.85 -0.25 16.53
C ARG A 410 -8.16 -0.79 15.95
N GLU A 411 -8.91 0.07 15.26
CA GLU A 411 -10.21 -0.28 14.68
C GLU A 411 -10.08 -1.41 13.63
N ALA A 412 -10.76 -2.53 13.87
CA ALA A 412 -10.71 -3.68 12.98
C ALA A 412 -11.72 -3.51 11.82
N PRO A 413 -11.31 -3.73 10.56
CA PRO A 413 -12.23 -3.64 9.43
C PRO A 413 -13.37 -4.66 9.55
N ILE A 414 -14.55 -4.25 9.09
CA ILE A 414 -15.74 -5.07 8.93
C ILE A 414 -15.42 -6.20 7.96
N LEU A 415 -15.55 -7.45 8.41
CA LEU A 415 -15.42 -8.62 7.55
C LEU A 415 -16.58 -8.65 6.54
N VAL A 416 -16.24 -8.62 5.25
CA VAL A 416 -17.18 -8.76 4.13
C VAL A 416 -16.95 -10.10 3.47
N GLU A 417 -18.02 -10.88 3.26
CA GLU A 417 -17.95 -12.18 2.58
C GLU A 417 -17.76 -11.97 1.05
N ALA A 418 -17.09 -12.91 0.38
CA ALA A 418 -16.84 -12.82 -1.06
C ALA A 418 -18.18 -12.85 -1.86
N PRO A 419 -18.51 -11.83 -2.68
CA PRO A 419 -19.81 -11.76 -3.35
C PRO A 419 -20.05 -12.86 -4.39
N ASP A 420 -20.80 -13.90 -4.03
CA ASP A 420 -21.19 -14.97 -4.96
C ASP A 420 -22.27 -14.50 -5.96
N ALA A 421 -21.91 -14.52 -7.24
CA ALA A 421 -22.78 -14.23 -8.38
C ALA A 421 -22.98 -15.44 -9.31
N SER A 422 -22.53 -16.64 -8.93
CA SER A 422 -22.48 -17.83 -9.79
C SER A 422 -23.86 -18.25 -10.33
N GLU A 423 -24.92 -18.20 -9.50
CA GLU A 423 -26.29 -18.49 -9.95
C GLU A 423 -26.81 -17.45 -10.96
N ALA A 424 -26.46 -16.17 -10.80
CA ALA A 424 -26.89 -15.09 -11.69
C ALA A 424 -26.11 -15.08 -13.02
N LEU A 425 -24.83 -15.46 -12.99
CA LEU A 425 -23.97 -15.54 -14.18
C LEU A 425 -24.25 -16.79 -15.01
N GLY A 426 -24.35 -17.96 -14.37
CA GLY A 426 -24.65 -19.27 -15.00
C GLY A 426 -23.42 -20.17 -15.20
N GLU A 427 -23.66 -21.43 -15.58
CA GLU A 427 -22.64 -22.51 -15.69
C GLU A 427 -21.46 -22.21 -16.63
N ASP A 428 -21.60 -21.24 -17.55
CA ASP A 428 -20.54 -20.80 -18.48
C ASP A 428 -19.54 -19.79 -17.86
N TRP A 429 -19.68 -19.46 -16.56
CA TRP A 429 -18.82 -18.51 -15.85
C TRP A 429 -18.07 -19.20 -14.69
N THR A 430 -16.86 -18.74 -14.39
CA THR A 430 -15.99 -19.28 -13.33
C THR A 430 -15.37 -18.13 -12.53
N ALA A 431 -15.43 -18.20 -11.21
CA ALA A 431 -14.73 -17.26 -10.33
C ALA A 431 -13.20 -17.47 -10.45
N LEU A 432 -12.45 -16.37 -10.60
CA LEU A 432 -10.99 -16.37 -10.62
C LEU A 432 -10.39 -16.22 -9.22
N GLY A 433 -11.01 -15.38 -8.38
CA GLY A 433 -10.51 -15.04 -7.05
C GLY A 433 -11.34 -13.95 -6.37
N SER A 434 -10.96 -13.61 -5.13
CA SER A 434 -11.57 -12.57 -4.31
C SER A 434 -10.51 -11.79 -3.55
N ASP A 435 -10.70 -10.48 -3.37
CA ASP A 435 -9.71 -9.61 -2.71
C ASP A 435 -10.41 -8.46 -1.95
N THR A 436 -9.67 -7.75 -1.11
CA THR A 436 -10.07 -6.54 -0.36
C THR A 436 -9.08 -5.43 -0.71
N ILE A 437 -9.53 -4.32 -1.32
CA ILE A 437 -8.62 -3.29 -1.86
C ILE A 437 -8.48 -2.04 -0.99
N GLY A 438 -9.44 -1.78 -0.09
CA GLY A 438 -9.29 -0.79 0.97
C GLY A 438 -9.46 0.69 0.58
N GLU A 439 -9.44 1.54 1.62
CA GLU A 439 -9.57 3.01 1.46
C GLU A 439 -8.49 3.55 0.51
N PHE A 440 -7.23 3.14 0.66
CA PHE A 440 -6.15 3.73 -0.13
C PHE A 440 -6.36 3.53 -1.64
N MET A 441 -6.70 2.31 -2.07
CA MET A 441 -6.96 2.04 -3.49
C MET A 441 -8.26 2.69 -3.97
N LEU A 442 -9.34 2.65 -3.17
CA LEU A 442 -10.60 3.35 -3.48
C LEU A 442 -10.39 4.85 -3.71
N ARG A 443 -9.71 5.54 -2.79
CA ARG A 443 -9.35 6.96 -2.91
C ARG A 443 -8.47 7.22 -4.14
N THR A 444 -7.51 6.34 -4.41
CA THR A 444 -6.58 6.47 -5.53
C THR A 444 -7.30 6.31 -6.87
N MET A 445 -8.16 5.31 -7.01
CA MET A 445 -9.00 5.04 -8.18
C MET A 445 -9.98 6.20 -8.50
N LEU A 446 -10.62 6.78 -7.48
CA LEU A 446 -11.58 7.87 -7.66
C LEU A 446 -10.92 9.22 -8.00
N SER A 447 -9.67 9.43 -7.58
CA SER A 447 -8.98 10.73 -7.64
C SER A 447 -8.89 11.39 -9.03
N PRO A 448 -8.59 10.69 -10.14
CA PRO A 448 -8.51 11.31 -11.47
C PRO A 448 -9.83 11.86 -12.00
N VAL A 449 -10.97 11.29 -11.55
CA VAL A 449 -12.30 11.63 -12.07
C VAL A 449 -13.01 12.65 -11.18
N THR A 450 -12.82 12.54 -9.87
CA THR A 450 -13.51 13.38 -8.87
C THR A 450 -12.66 14.55 -8.36
N GLY A 451 -11.34 14.45 -8.49
CA GLY A 451 -10.39 15.31 -7.78
C GLY A 451 -10.18 14.84 -6.33
N GLY A 452 -8.94 14.95 -5.83
CA GLY A 452 -8.51 14.32 -4.58
C GLY A 452 -9.36 14.64 -3.34
N GLY A 453 -9.90 15.86 -3.22
CA GLY A 453 -10.76 16.23 -2.09
C GLY A 453 -12.08 15.45 -2.05
N VAL A 454 -12.71 15.25 -3.22
CA VAL A 454 -13.95 14.45 -3.33
C VAL A 454 -13.65 12.96 -3.25
N ALA A 455 -12.52 12.51 -3.80
CA ALA A 455 -12.07 11.13 -3.65
C ALA A 455 -11.76 10.75 -2.20
N SER A 456 -11.24 11.69 -1.39
CA SER A 456 -10.95 11.45 0.02
C SER A 456 -12.23 11.33 0.85
N GLY A 457 -13.23 12.19 0.64
CA GLY A 457 -14.54 12.04 1.31
C GLY A 457 -15.29 10.80 0.84
N ALA A 458 -15.25 10.48 -0.45
CA ALA A 458 -15.87 9.29 -1.03
C ALA A 458 -15.18 7.95 -0.68
N ALA A 459 -14.04 8.00 0.02
CA ALA A 459 -13.34 6.81 0.52
C ALA A 459 -13.31 6.74 2.06
N ALA A 460 -13.31 7.88 2.76
CA ALA A 460 -13.34 7.94 4.22
C ALA A 460 -14.57 7.22 4.82
N GLY A 461 -14.40 6.69 6.02
CA GLY A 461 -15.42 5.87 6.69
C GLY A 461 -15.66 4.54 5.98
N TRP A 462 -14.70 4.07 5.17
CA TRP A 462 -14.70 2.71 4.62
C TRP A 462 -14.60 1.73 5.79
N GLY A 463 -15.65 0.96 6.03
CA GLY A 463 -15.64 -0.04 7.10
C GLY A 463 -14.95 -1.33 6.68
N GLY A 464 -15.01 -1.68 5.39
CA GLY A 464 -14.48 -2.93 4.83
C GLY A 464 -15.00 -3.21 3.42
N ASP A 465 -14.30 -4.02 2.64
CA ASP A 465 -14.76 -4.47 1.32
C ASP A 465 -14.32 -5.89 0.96
N ARG A 466 -15.04 -6.52 0.03
CA ARG A 466 -14.59 -7.72 -0.68
C ARG A 466 -15.13 -7.72 -2.10
N LEU A 467 -14.25 -7.92 -3.08
CA LEU A 467 -14.59 -8.12 -4.48
C LEU A 467 -14.44 -9.58 -4.89
N THR A 468 -15.04 -9.96 -6.01
CA THR A 468 -14.85 -11.27 -6.66
C THR A 468 -14.90 -11.08 -8.17
N VAL A 469 -13.93 -11.65 -8.88
CA VAL A 469 -13.81 -11.56 -10.35
C VAL A 469 -14.22 -12.88 -10.99
N TYR A 470 -14.98 -12.82 -12.08
CA TYR A 470 -15.47 -13.95 -12.84
C TYR A 470 -15.03 -13.84 -14.30
N ARG A 471 -14.48 -14.92 -14.86
CA ARG A 471 -14.24 -15.10 -16.31
C ARG A 471 -15.43 -15.84 -16.91
N GLY A 472 -15.89 -15.39 -18.08
CA GLY A 472 -17.01 -15.95 -18.82
C GLY A 472 -16.67 -16.34 -20.27
N PRO A 473 -17.69 -16.54 -21.12
CA PRO A 473 -17.52 -16.80 -22.54
C PRO A 473 -16.70 -15.71 -23.24
N ASP A 474 -15.95 -16.10 -24.27
CA ASP A 474 -15.07 -15.20 -25.06
C ASP A 474 -14.11 -14.33 -24.20
N ASP A 475 -13.72 -14.84 -23.02
CA ASP A 475 -12.87 -14.19 -22.00
C ASP A 475 -13.42 -12.87 -21.41
N GLN A 476 -14.74 -12.68 -21.49
CA GLN A 476 -15.44 -11.58 -20.84
C GLN A 476 -15.27 -11.63 -19.32
N SER A 477 -15.06 -10.46 -18.69
CA SER A 477 -14.85 -10.35 -17.24
C SER A 477 -16.04 -9.66 -16.56
N VAL A 478 -16.41 -10.13 -15.37
CA VAL A 478 -17.35 -9.48 -14.45
C VAL A 478 -16.73 -9.42 -13.05
N LEU A 479 -16.67 -8.22 -12.45
CA LEU A 479 -16.24 -8.01 -11.08
C LEU A 479 -17.45 -7.54 -10.27
N VAL A 480 -17.67 -8.21 -9.14
CA VAL A 480 -18.74 -7.95 -8.18
C VAL A 480 -18.10 -7.53 -6.87
N TRP A 481 -18.48 -6.38 -6.34
CA TRP A 481 -17.81 -5.74 -5.21
C TRP A 481 -18.85 -5.31 -4.18
N GLU A 482 -18.74 -5.83 -2.96
CA GLU A 482 -19.47 -5.34 -1.80
C GLU A 482 -18.53 -4.49 -0.96
N LEU A 483 -19.00 -3.30 -0.58
CA LEU A 483 -18.33 -2.38 0.32
C LEU A 483 -19.26 -2.02 1.50
N ARG A 484 -18.67 -1.78 2.66
CA ARG A 484 -19.32 -1.35 3.90
C ARG A 484 -18.76 -0.02 4.38
N TRP A 485 -19.57 0.73 5.12
CA TRP A 485 -19.22 2.03 5.70
C TRP A 485 -19.57 2.14 7.17
N ASP A 486 -18.92 3.07 7.86
CA ASP A 486 -19.18 3.38 9.27
C ASP A 486 -20.51 4.12 9.47
N SER A 487 -20.96 4.90 8.48
CA SER A 487 -22.23 5.64 8.57
C SER A 487 -23.02 5.79 7.25
N PRO A 488 -24.32 6.10 7.32
CA PRO A 488 -25.16 6.44 6.16
C PRO A 488 -24.74 7.74 5.43
N GLU A 489 -24.05 8.64 6.14
CA GLU A 489 -23.43 9.83 5.59
C GLU A 489 -22.28 9.46 4.64
N ASP A 490 -21.36 8.59 5.06
CA ASP A 490 -20.20 8.18 4.27
C ASP A 490 -20.62 7.40 3.01
N VAL A 491 -21.64 6.52 3.11
CA VAL A 491 -22.30 5.91 1.94
C VAL A 491 -22.77 6.95 0.92
N THR A 492 -23.21 8.12 1.38
CA THR A 492 -23.70 9.19 0.50
C THR A 492 -22.55 9.94 -0.19
N GLU A 493 -21.38 10.05 0.45
CA GLU A 493 -20.16 10.57 -0.18
C GLU A 493 -19.57 9.56 -1.17
N ALA A 494 -19.44 8.29 -0.77
CA ALA A 494 -18.96 7.20 -1.62
C ALA A 494 -19.80 7.02 -2.89
N VAL A 495 -21.13 7.01 -2.75
CA VAL A 495 -22.05 6.97 -3.91
C VAL A 495 -21.89 8.21 -4.80
N THR A 496 -21.47 9.36 -4.26
CA THR A 496 -21.13 10.54 -5.08
C THR A 496 -19.83 10.34 -5.87
N GLY A 497 -18.84 9.66 -5.28
CA GLY A 497 -17.64 9.18 -5.98
C GLY A 497 -17.96 8.19 -7.11
N PHE A 498 -18.60 7.06 -6.79
CA PHE A 498 -18.95 6.01 -7.77
C PHE A 498 -19.83 6.52 -8.91
N ARG A 499 -20.81 7.41 -8.64
CA ARG A 499 -21.67 8.01 -9.69
C ARG A 499 -20.91 8.96 -10.62
N SER A 500 -19.71 9.39 -10.24
CA SER A 500 -18.80 10.18 -11.07
C SER A 500 -17.82 9.27 -11.85
N TRP A 501 -17.29 8.23 -11.20
CA TRP A 501 -16.36 7.26 -11.80
C TRP A 501 -17.00 6.34 -12.84
N LEU A 502 -18.19 5.79 -12.59
CA LEU A 502 -18.81 4.81 -13.50
C LEU A 502 -19.09 5.32 -14.93
N PRO A 503 -19.52 6.58 -15.15
CA PRO A 503 -19.56 7.17 -16.49
C PRO A 503 -18.19 7.33 -17.14
N ALA A 504 -17.16 7.65 -16.34
CA ALA A 504 -15.78 7.77 -16.81
C ALA A 504 -15.15 6.42 -17.14
N ARG A 505 -15.62 5.31 -16.56
CA ARG A 505 -15.26 3.93 -16.93
C ARG A 505 -16.02 3.42 -18.16
N THR A 506 -17.35 3.32 -18.10
CA THR A 506 -18.16 2.74 -19.20
C THR A 506 -18.20 3.59 -20.47
N GLY A 507 -17.93 4.91 -20.36
CA GLY A 507 -18.10 5.86 -21.45
C GLY A 507 -19.56 6.29 -21.72
N ALA A 508 -20.51 5.90 -20.87
CA ALA A 508 -21.92 6.24 -21.02
C ALA A 508 -22.46 7.06 -19.83
N ALA A 509 -23.58 7.75 -20.06
CA ALA A 509 -24.26 8.48 -18.99
C ALA A 509 -24.90 7.51 -17.99
N LEU A 510 -24.89 7.87 -16.70
CA LEU A 510 -25.53 7.10 -15.65
C LEU A 510 -27.07 7.17 -15.76
N GLN A 511 -27.73 6.02 -15.84
CA GLN A 511 -29.19 5.90 -15.73
C GLN A 511 -29.57 5.64 -14.27
N ASP A 512 -30.48 6.46 -13.73
CA ASP A 512 -31.15 6.23 -12.45
C ASP A 512 -32.28 5.20 -12.64
N LEU A 513 -32.30 4.16 -11.78
CA LEU A 513 -33.28 3.07 -11.77
C LEU A 513 -34.17 3.14 -10.52
N GLY A 514 -33.54 3.41 -9.37
CA GLY A 514 -34.17 3.64 -8.08
C GLY A 514 -33.73 5.01 -7.54
N PRO A 515 -34.66 5.99 -7.38
CA PRO A 515 -34.31 7.38 -7.05
C PRO A 515 -33.46 7.53 -5.78
N GLY A 516 -32.16 7.76 -5.95
CA GLY A 516 -31.24 7.90 -4.82
C GLY A 516 -30.76 6.58 -4.19
N THR A 517 -31.00 5.43 -4.84
CA THR A 517 -30.64 4.10 -4.35
C THR A 517 -29.98 3.19 -5.38
N GLU A 518 -30.32 3.32 -6.68
CA GLU A 518 -29.86 2.39 -7.71
C GLU A 518 -29.66 3.04 -9.08
N TRP A 519 -28.55 2.68 -9.73
CA TRP A 519 -28.12 3.20 -11.01
C TRP A 519 -27.44 2.12 -11.87
N ARG A 520 -27.39 2.36 -13.19
CA ARG A 520 -26.55 1.61 -14.11
C ARG A 520 -25.88 2.52 -15.14
N SER A 521 -24.85 2.04 -15.81
CA SER A 521 -24.36 2.62 -17.06
C SER A 521 -23.89 1.53 -18.01
N SER A 522 -24.06 1.73 -19.32
CA SER A 522 -23.67 0.78 -20.35
C SER A 522 -23.24 1.54 -21.59
N GLY A 523 -22.00 1.34 -22.04
CA GLY A 523 -21.40 2.06 -23.15
C GLY A 523 -20.36 1.24 -23.89
N ASP A 524 -19.61 1.89 -24.78
CA ASP A 524 -18.64 1.26 -25.67
C ASP A 524 -17.39 0.72 -24.94
N ARG A 525 -17.26 0.97 -23.62
CA ARG A 525 -16.23 0.41 -22.71
C ARG A 525 -16.85 -0.43 -21.58
N GLY A 526 -17.88 -1.21 -21.90
CA GLY A 526 -18.53 -2.13 -20.97
C GLY A 526 -19.68 -1.51 -20.17
N SER A 527 -20.12 -2.23 -19.14
CA SER A 527 -21.28 -1.91 -18.32
C SER A 527 -21.00 -1.93 -16.82
N ALA A 528 -21.87 -1.26 -16.08
CA ALA A 528 -21.83 -1.16 -14.63
C ALA A 528 -23.22 -1.08 -13.99
N TRP A 529 -23.32 -1.59 -12.77
CA TRP A 529 -24.44 -1.44 -11.84
C TRP A 529 -23.93 -0.85 -10.52
N LEU A 530 -24.75 -0.01 -9.89
CA LEU A 530 -24.47 0.59 -8.58
C LEU A 530 -25.75 0.58 -7.76
N ARG A 531 -25.78 -0.13 -6.64
CA ARG A 531 -26.87 -0.10 -5.66
C ARG A 531 -26.33 0.26 -4.29
N ARG A 532 -27.07 1.05 -3.50
CA ARG A 532 -26.82 1.20 -2.05
C ARG A 532 -27.97 0.63 -1.23
N PHE A 533 -27.63 0.01 -0.10
CA PHE A 533 -28.57 -0.61 0.82
C PHE A 533 -28.00 -0.56 2.25
N GLY A 534 -28.64 0.17 3.17
CA GLY A 534 -28.08 0.42 4.51
C GLY A 534 -26.73 1.13 4.47
N GLU A 535 -25.82 0.80 5.40
CA GLU A 535 -24.40 1.16 5.36
C GLU A 535 -23.59 0.32 4.34
N SER A 536 -24.10 0.15 3.10
CA SER A 536 -23.49 -0.73 2.10
C SER A 536 -23.73 -0.28 0.67
N VAL A 537 -22.76 -0.53 -0.20
CA VAL A 537 -22.81 -0.25 -1.64
C VAL A 537 -22.29 -1.47 -2.39
N PHE A 538 -23.01 -1.82 -3.44
CA PHE A 538 -22.71 -2.91 -4.35
C PHE A 538 -22.34 -2.31 -5.70
N VAL A 539 -21.16 -2.63 -6.19
CA VAL A 539 -20.67 -2.25 -7.51
C VAL A 539 -20.53 -3.53 -8.34
N VAL A 540 -21.20 -3.57 -9.49
CA VAL A 540 -20.97 -4.60 -10.50
C VAL A 540 -20.40 -3.90 -11.72
N ILE A 541 -19.36 -4.46 -12.32
CA ILE A 541 -18.75 -3.96 -13.57
C ILE A 541 -18.37 -5.13 -14.45
N GLY A 542 -18.43 -4.97 -15.77
CA GLY A 542 -18.04 -6.03 -16.70
C GLY A 542 -18.31 -5.73 -18.15
N ASP A 543 -17.77 -6.58 -19.02
CA ASP A 543 -17.77 -6.36 -20.47
C ASP A 543 -19.13 -6.68 -21.11
N ASP A 544 -19.79 -7.74 -20.64
CA ASP A 544 -21.15 -8.08 -21.07
C ASP A 544 -22.21 -7.31 -20.26
N ALA A 545 -22.96 -6.46 -20.96
CA ALA A 545 -24.11 -5.76 -20.42
C ALA A 545 -25.20 -6.69 -19.87
N ALA A 546 -25.38 -7.88 -20.46
CA ALA A 546 -26.40 -8.83 -20.00
C ALA A 546 -25.97 -9.56 -18.72
N ALA A 547 -24.69 -9.85 -18.52
CA ALA A 547 -24.14 -10.40 -17.28
C ALA A 547 -24.24 -9.39 -16.14
N VAL A 548 -23.81 -8.14 -16.38
CA VAL A 548 -23.95 -7.04 -15.41
C VAL A 548 -25.43 -6.77 -15.05
N GLU A 549 -26.36 -6.85 -16.00
CA GLU A 549 -27.80 -6.73 -15.70
C GLU A 549 -28.36 -7.94 -14.93
N ARG A 550 -27.89 -9.18 -15.18
CA ARG A 550 -28.29 -10.35 -14.38
C ARG A 550 -27.84 -10.23 -12.92
N VAL A 551 -26.56 -9.93 -12.69
CA VAL A 551 -26.00 -9.79 -11.33
C VAL A 551 -26.57 -8.56 -10.62
N GLY A 552 -26.69 -7.41 -11.30
CA GLY A 552 -27.30 -6.21 -10.73
C GLY A 552 -28.74 -6.41 -10.25
N LEU A 553 -29.50 -7.30 -10.91
CA LEU A 553 -30.84 -7.68 -10.50
C LEU A 553 -30.89 -8.73 -9.36
N SER A 554 -29.80 -9.46 -9.09
CA SER A 554 -29.72 -10.44 -7.98
C SER A 554 -29.13 -9.88 -6.67
N LEU A 555 -28.62 -8.65 -6.68
CA LEU A 555 -28.15 -7.94 -5.48
C LEU A 555 -29.27 -7.81 -4.40
N PRO A 556 -28.94 -7.56 -3.12
CA PRO A 556 -29.88 -7.30 -2.02
C PRO A 556 -30.77 -6.05 -2.18
#